data_AF-A0AA40B4S1-F1
#
_entry.id   AF-A0AA40B4S1-F1
#
_cell.length_a   1.000
_cell.length_b   1.000
_cell.length_c   1.000
_cell.angle_alpha   90.00
_cell.angle_beta   90.00
_cell.angle_gamma   90.00
#
_symmetry.space_group_name_H-M   'P 1'
#
loop_
_entity.id
_entity.type
_entity.pdbx_description
1 polymer ?
#
loop_
_entity_poly.entity_id
_entity_poly.type
_entity_poly.pdbx_seq_one_letter_code
_entity_poly.pdbx_strand_id
1 'polypeptide(L)'
;MSKTLAVLGMDGAGKKTLVGNLISRGGGIDPNKPGLLEAKTGRQYTDIVLHFEENNIPKTFNAPSGSVVVENTNTPEILIWVVDIASPDHGKESGSKLAELITSGLAPKEKLLIALNKMYAYPHHRIPSQHALTPSVGT
;
A
#
# COMPACT_ATOMS: atom_id res chain seq x y z
N MET A 1 -6.32 -13.98 -18.33
CA MET A 1 -6.97 -12.66 -18.33
C MET A 1 -6.27 -11.77 -17.32
N SER A 2 -6.16 -10.48 -17.60
CA SER A 2 -5.65 -9.47 -16.66
C SER A 2 -6.82 -8.82 -15.93
N LYS A 3 -6.67 -8.59 -14.63
CA LYS A 3 -7.64 -7.81 -13.84
C LYS A 3 -7.22 -6.37 -13.63
N THR A 4 -8.17 -5.47 -13.41
CA THR A 4 -7.90 -4.06 -13.11
C THR A 4 -8.02 -3.77 -11.61
N LEU A 5 -7.08 -2.98 -11.08
CA LEU A 5 -7.00 -2.58 -9.68
C LEU A 5 -6.92 -1.06 -9.58
N ALA A 6 -7.87 -0.46 -8.87
CA ALA A 6 -7.77 0.93 -8.42
C ALA A 6 -7.30 0.98 -6.95
N VAL A 7 -6.48 1.99 -6.61
CA VAL A 7 -5.99 2.20 -5.24
C VAL A 7 -6.32 3.62 -4.78
N LEU A 8 -7.14 3.73 -3.74
CA LEU A 8 -7.61 4.99 -3.16
C LEU A 8 -7.08 5.17 -1.74
N GLY A 9 -7.19 6.40 -1.23
CA GLY A 9 -6.75 6.79 0.12
C GLY A 9 -6.25 8.23 0.14
N MET A 10 -6.11 8.78 1.33
CA MET A 10 -5.59 10.13 1.54
C MET A 10 -4.14 10.28 1.08
N ASP A 11 -3.70 11.52 0.93
CA ASP A 11 -2.28 11.81 0.72
C ASP A 11 -1.48 11.40 1.95
N GLY A 12 -0.29 10.86 1.71
CA GLY A 12 0.50 10.24 2.78
C GLY A 12 -0.02 8.89 3.30
N ALA A 13 -1.16 8.37 2.83
CA ALA A 13 -1.70 7.08 3.30
C ALA A 13 -0.86 5.85 2.89
N GLY A 14 0.18 6.03 2.06
CA GLY A 14 1.11 4.97 1.65
C GLY A 14 0.67 4.18 0.40
N LYS A 15 -0.24 4.75 -0.42
CA LYS A 15 -0.69 4.15 -1.69
C LYS A 15 0.46 3.75 -2.61
N LYS A 16 1.43 4.66 -2.83
CA LYS A 16 2.61 4.40 -3.67
C LYS A 16 3.47 3.27 -3.10
N THR A 17 3.72 3.25 -1.79
CA THR A 17 4.47 2.18 -1.13
C THR A 17 3.78 0.83 -1.27
N LEU A 18 2.44 0.78 -1.15
CA LEU A 18 1.66 -0.43 -1.36
C LEU A 18 1.79 -0.95 -2.80
N VAL A 19 1.55 -0.09 -3.79
CA VAL A 19 1.64 -0.45 -5.22
C VAL A 19 3.06 -0.90 -5.58
N GLY A 20 4.08 -0.17 -5.15
CA GLY A 20 5.48 -0.54 -5.39
C GLY A 20 5.85 -1.88 -4.78
N ASN A 21 5.32 -2.20 -3.58
CA ASN A 21 5.48 -3.53 -2.98
C ASN A 21 4.82 -4.64 -3.81
N LEU A 22 3.60 -4.41 -4.31
CA LEU A 22 2.89 -5.39 -5.14
C LEU A 22 3.63 -5.66 -6.45
N ILE A 23 4.14 -4.61 -7.11
CA ILE A 23 4.93 -4.74 -8.33
C ILE A 23 6.25 -5.47 -8.06
N SER A 24 6.98 -5.05 -7.03
CA SER A 24 8.27 -5.64 -6.66
C SER A 24 8.16 -7.12 -6.30
N ARG A 25 7.18 -7.48 -5.47
CA ARG A 25 7.04 -8.85 -4.95
C ARG A 25 6.19 -9.75 -5.84
N GLY A 26 5.26 -9.19 -6.61
CA GLY A 26 4.37 -9.91 -7.51
C GLY A 26 4.98 -10.17 -8.90
N GLY A 27 6.29 -9.99 -9.09
CA GLY A 27 6.92 -10.25 -10.38
C GLY A 27 6.48 -9.29 -11.50
N GLY A 28 6.10 -8.06 -11.14
CA GLY A 28 5.92 -6.96 -12.09
C GLY A 28 7.24 -6.41 -12.64
N ILE A 29 8.36 -6.86 -12.07
CA ILE A 29 9.72 -6.56 -12.51
C ILE A 29 10.17 -7.69 -13.43
N ASP A 30 10.72 -7.33 -14.60
CA ASP A 30 11.31 -8.29 -15.54
C ASP A 30 12.41 -9.11 -14.82
N PRO A 31 12.24 -10.44 -14.71
CA PRO A 31 13.21 -11.31 -14.03
C PRO A 31 14.58 -11.36 -14.73
N ASN A 32 14.69 -10.88 -15.98
CA ASN A 32 15.96 -10.73 -16.69
C ASN A 32 16.64 -9.38 -16.45
N LYS A 33 15.98 -8.46 -15.73
CA LYS A 33 16.52 -7.13 -15.36
C LYS A 33 16.36 -6.79 -13.87
N PRO A 34 16.61 -7.73 -12.93
CA PRO A 34 16.40 -7.51 -11.50
C PRO A 34 17.23 -6.32 -10.97
N GLY A 35 18.45 -6.15 -11.49
CA GLY A 35 19.34 -5.05 -11.08
C GLY A 35 18.99 -3.67 -11.63
N LEU A 36 18.15 -3.56 -12.68
CA LEU A 36 17.89 -2.26 -13.33
C LEU A 36 16.94 -1.40 -12.51
N LEU A 37 15.90 -2.02 -11.92
CA LEU A 37 14.97 -1.34 -11.03
C LEU A 37 15.62 -1.10 -9.66
N GLU A 38 16.27 -2.09 -9.06
CA GLU A 38 16.96 -1.91 -7.77
C GLU A 38 18.04 -0.82 -7.79
N ALA A 39 18.79 -0.69 -8.90
CA ALA A 39 19.80 0.36 -9.06
C ALA A 39 19.19 1.74 -9.34
N LYS A 40 18.07 1.82 -10.07
CA LYS A 40 17.41 3.11 -10.41
C LYS A 40 16.50 3.65 -9.32
N THR A 41 15.93 2.79 -8.48
CA THR A 41 14.87 3.17 -7.52
C THR A 41 15.36 3.23 -6.08
N GLY A 42 16.67 3.17 -5.83
CA GLY A 42 17.24 3.34 -4.49
C GLY A 42 16.67 2.41 -3.42
N ARG A 43 16.11 1.25 -3.82
CA ARG A 43 15.38 0.29 -2.97
C ARG A 43 14.11 0.83 -2.29
N GLN A 44 13.64 2.03 -2.61
CA GLN A 44 12.36 2.55 -2.09
C GLN A 44 11.21 2.14 -3.00
N TYR A 45 10.15 1.58 -2.42
CA TYR A 45 8.98 1.13 -3.19
C TYR A 45 8.25 2.26 -3.91
N THR A 46 8.31 3.49 -3.38
CA THR A 46 7.76 4.68 -4.03
C THR A 46 8.43 4.98 -5.36
N ASP A 47 9.73 4.71 -5.45
CA ASP A 47 10.54 5.03 -6.62
C ASP A 47 10.29 4.03 -7.75
N ILE A 48 9.86 2.80 -7.42
CA ILE A 48 9.35 1.82 -8.39
C ILE A 48 8.11 2.38 -9.08
N VAL A 49 7.16 2.94 -8.32
CA VAL A 49 5.94 3.51 -8.90
C VAL A 49 6.27 4.71 -9.79
N LEU A 50 7.16 5.59 -9.34
CA LEU A 50 7.63 6.74 -10.11
C LEU A 50 8.29 6.31 -11.42
N HIS A 51 9.17 5.29 -11.39
CA HIS A 51 9.81 4.77 -12.58
C HIS A 51 8.79 4.33 -13.65
N PHE A 52 7.76 3.59 -13.24
CA PHE A 52 6.72 3.15 -14.16
C PHE A 52 5.90 4.33 -14.71
N GLU A 53 5.60 5.34 -13.87
CA GLU A 53 4.89 6.56 -14.29
C GLU A 53 5.70 7.39 -15.29
N GLU A 54 6.96 7.69 -14.99
CA GLU A 54 7.84 8.51 -15.82
C GLU A 54 8.14 7.88 -17.18
N ASN A 55 8.13 6.55 -17.26
CA ASN A 55 8.45 5.81 -18.47
C ASN A 55 7.20 5.31 -19.20
N ASN A 56 6.00 5.71 -18.79
CA ASN A 56 4.72 5.25 -19.35
C ASN A 56 4.59 3.72 -19.40
N ILE A 57 5.14 3.03 -18.39
CA ILE A 57 5.08 1.57 -18.26
C ILE A 57 3.83 1.22 -17.45
N PRO A 58 2.98 0.30 -17.95
CA PRO A 58 1.84 -0.21 -17.19
C PRO A 58 2.29 -0.81 -15.85
N LYS A 59 1.76 -0.25 -14.76
CA LYS A 59 1.98 -0.74 -13.38
C LYS A 59 1.29 -2.09 -13.24
N THR A 60 2.04 -3.17 -13.38
CA THR A 60 1.52 -4.54 -13.45
C THR A 60 2.20 -5.46 -12.45
N PHE A 61 1.47 -6.45 -11.96
CA PHE A 61 2.02 -7.53 -11.13
C PHE A 61 1.22 -8.83 -11.32
N ASN A 62 1.80 -9.96 -10.96
CA ASN A 62 1.17 -11.27 -11.06
C ASN A 62 0.57 -11.67 -9.71
N ALA A 63 -0.70 -12.09 -9.73
CA ALA A 63 -1.40 -12.74 -8.64
C ALA A 63 -1.69 -14.21 -9.02
N PRO A 64 -2.03 -15.08 -8.05
CA PRO A 64 -2.39 -16.47 -8.36
C PRO A 64 -3.52 -16.63 -9.39
N SER A 65 -4.44 -15.67 -9.43
CA SER A 65 -5.56 -15.64 -10.38
C SER A 65 -5.21 -15.06 -11.76
N GLY A 66 -3.98 -14.60 -11.97
CA GLY A 66 -3.53 -13.94 -13.20
C GLY A 66 -2.90 -12.57 -12.96
N SER A 67 -2.55 -11.88 -14.05
CA SER A 67 -1.95 -10.55 -14.01
C SER A 67 -2.95 -9.50 -13.53
N VAL A 68 -2.48 -8.50 -12.80
CA VAL A 68 -3.24 -7.37 -12.31
C VAL A 68 -2.58 -6.08 -12.80
N VAL A 69 -3.39 -5.20 -13.38
CA VAL A 69 -2.98 -3.87 -13.87
C VAL A 69 -3.52 -2.83 -12.89
N VAL A 70 -2.63 -1.96 -12.39
CA VAL A 70 -3.00 -0.83 -11.55
C VAL A 70 -3.36 0.34 -12.45
N GLU A 71 -4.62 0.74 -12.42
CA GLU A 71 -5.17 1.81 -13.27
C GLU A 71 -6.17 2.67 -12.51
N ASN A 72 -6.33 3.91 -12.97
CA ASN A 72 -7.32 4.83 -12.42
C ASN A 72 -8.58 4.77 -13.28
N THR A 73 -9.56 3.99 -12.81
CA THR A 73 -10.86 3.78 -13.49
C THR A 73 -11.99 3.84 -12.46
N ASN A 74 -13.17 4.26 -12.93
CA ASN A 74 -14.37 4.27 -12.09
C ASN A 74 -15.02 2.89 -11.96
N THR A 75 -14.63 1.91 -12.78
CA THR A 75 -15.20 0.54 -12.72
C THR A 75 -14.13 -0.55 -12.65
N PRO A 76 -13.23 -0.49 -11.64
CA PRO A 76 -12.16 -1.47 -11.52
C PRO A 76 -12.74 -2.84 -11.17
N GLU A 77 -12.04 -3.93 -11.46
CA GLU A 77 -12.45 -5.23 -10.91
C GLU A 77 -12.22 -5.27 -9.39
N ILE A 78 -11.08 -4.73 -8.95
CA ILE A 78 -10.70 -4.68 -7.54
C ILE A 78 -10.44 -3.22 -7.16
N LEU A 79 -10.97 -2.81 -6.01
CA LEU A 79 -10.66 -1.53 -5.39
C LEU A 79 -9.98 -1.78 -4.04
N ILE A 80 -8.81 -1.18 -3.82
CA ILE A 80 -8.20 -1.10 -2.49
C ILE A 80 -8.37 0.31 -1.94
N TRP A 81 -9.03 0.44 -0.81
CA TRP A 81 -9.08 1.66 -0.02
C TRP A 81 -8.04 1.60 1.11
N VAL A 82 -7.01 2.43 1.00
CA VAL A 82 -5.90 2.52 1.96
C VAL A 82 -6.24 3.53 3.06
N VAL A 83 -6.29 3.05 4.29
CA VAL A 83 -6.57 3.85 5.49
C VAL A 83 -5.26 4.05 6.27
N ASP A 84 -4.89 5.31 6.50
CA ASP A 84 -3.77 5.66 7.36
C ASP A 84 -4.20 5.66 8.82
N ILE A 85 -3.82 4.63 9.58
CA ILE A 85 -4.26 4.53 10.97
C ILE A 85 -3.35 5.33 11.92
N ALA A 86 -2.18 5.77 11.46
CA ALA A 86 -1.26 6.56 12.27
C ALA A 86 -1.78 7.98 12.49
N SER A 87 -2.71 8.43 11.64
CA SER A 87 -3.36 9.74 11.74
C SER A 87 -4.80 9.57 12.23
N PRO A 88 -5.16 10.13 13.40
CA PRO A 88 -6.49 9.95 14.00
C PRO A 88 -7.63 10.50 13.13
N ASP A 89 -7.37 11.52 12.31
CA ASP A 89 -8.40 12.19 11.50
C ASP A 89 -8.53 11.60 10.09
N HIS A 90 -7.47 10.98 9.56
CA HIS A 90 -7.43 10.51 8.18
C HIS A 90 -8.41 9.35 7.91
N GLY A 91 -8.74 8.54 8.92
CA GLY A 91 -9.73 7.47 8.75
C GLY A 91 -11.12 8.00 8.40
N LYS A 92 -11.59 9.00 9.14
CA LYS A 92 -12.90 9.62 8.94
C LYS A 92 -12.96 10.40 7.64
N GLU A 93 -11.97 11.27 7.39
CA GLU A 93 -11.90 12.06 6.17
C GLU A 93 -11.80 11.17 4.93
N SER A 94 -10.96 10.13 4.98
CA SER A 94 -10.82 9.20 3.87
C SER A 94 -12.11 8.43 3.60
N GLY A 95 -12.89 8.10 4.64
CA GLY A 95 -14.17 7.42 4.50
C GLY A 95 -15.21 8.30 3.81
N SER A 96 -15.31 9.58 4.19
CA SER A 96 -16.18 10.55 3.52
C SER A 96 -15.84 10.69 2.04
N LYS A 97 -14.55 10.78 1.70
CA LYS A 97 -14.08 10.86 0.31
C LYS A 97 -14.40 9.60 -0.49
N LEU A 98 -14.28 8.42 0.12
CA LEU A 98 -14.69 7.17 -0.53
C LEU A 98 -16.19 7.15 -0.81
N ALA A 99 -17.02 7.57 0.15
CA ALA A 99 -18.47 7.62 -0.02
C ALA A 99 -18.90 8.58 -1.14
N GLU A 100 -18.25 9.74 -1.25
CA GLU A 100 -18.45 10.69 -2.35
C GLU A 100 -18.12 10.05 -3.71
N LEU A 101 -16.97 9.37 -3.82
CA LEU A 101 -16.55 8.71 -5.05
C LEU A 101 -17.52 7.59 -5.47
N ILE A 102 -17.99 6.79 -4.51
CA ILE A 102 -19.01 5.74 -4.77
C ILE A 102 -20.30 6.36 -5.28
N THR A 103 -20.77 7.43 -4.63
CA THR A 103 -21.99 8.17 -5.04
C THR A 103 -21.82 8.79 -6.43
N SER A 104 -20.59 9.15 -6.79
CA SER A 104 -20.23 9.72 -8.08
C SER A 104 -19.98 8.68 -9.19
N GLY A 105 -20.18 7.39 -8.89
CA GLY A 105 -20.15 6.30 -9.88
C GLY A 105 -18.92 5.40 -9.82
N LEU A 106 -18.09 5.49 -8.77
CA LEU A 106 -17.07 4.48 -8.51
C LEU A 106 -17.74 3.15 -8.10
N ALA A 107 -17.61 2.13 -8.94
CA ALA A 107 -18.28 0.85 -8.79
C ALA A 107 -17.30 -0.31 -9.05
N PRO A 108 -16.61 -0.84 -8.02
CA PRO A 108 -15.79 -2.05 -8.19
C PRO A 108 -16.65 -3.25 -8.58
N LYS A 109 -16.23 -4.00 -9.59
CA LYS A 109 -17.03 -5.11 -10.16
C LYS A 109 -16.96 -6.38 -9.33
N GLU A 110 -15.84 -6.63 -8.65
CA GLU A 110 -15.68 -7.83 -7.84
C GLU A 110 -15.57 -7.53 -6.35
N LYS A 111 -14.60 -6.68 -5.95
CA LYS A 111 -14.25 -6.50 -4.54
C LYS A 111 -13.81 -5.09 -4.20
N LEU A 112 -14.28 -4.62 -3.05
CA LEU A 112 -13.67 -3.53 -2.28
C LEU A 112 -12.90 -4.15 -1.11
N LEU A 113 -11.60 -3.84 -1.02
CA LEU A 113 -10.71 -4.25 0.05
C LEU A 113 -10.30 -3.03 0.87
N ILE A 114 -10.27 -3.18 2.19
CA ILE A 114 -9.79 -2.14 3.11
C ILE A 114 -8.38 -2.52 3.55
N ALA A 115 -7.41 -1.65 3.28
CA ALA A 115 -6.03 -1.83 3.69
C ALA A 115 -5.68 -0.86 4.82
N LEU A 116 -5.59 -1.38 6.04
CA LEU A 116 -5.11 -0.63 7.21
C LEU A 116 -3.60 -0.51 7.15
N ASN A 117 -3.10 0.71 6.89
CA ASN A 117 -1.68 0.97 6.72
C ASN A 117 -1.07 1.68 7.94
N LYS A 118 0.25 1.57 8.08
CA LYS A 118 1.05 2.14 9.18
C LYS A 118 0.69 1.58 10.57
N MET A 119 0.34 0.30 10.63
CA MET A 119 0.07 -0.42 11.88
C MET A 119 1.21 -0.34 12.90
N TYR A 120 2.46 -0.15 12.46
CA TYR A 120 3.62 0.03 13.33
C TYR A 120 3.58 1.33 14.17
N ALA A 121 2.77 2.31 13.76
CA ALA A 121 2.57 3.54 14.52
C ALA A 121 1.52 3.38 15.63
N TYR A 122 0.74 2.30 15.58
CA TYR A 122 -0.12 1.94 16.70
C TYR A 122 0.79 1.53 17.85
N PRO A 123 0.66 2.16 19.05
CA PRO A 123 1.46 1.74 20.17
C PRO A 123 1.10 0.28 20.46
N HIS A 124 2.04 -0.63 20.17
CA HIS A 124 2.08 -1.90 20.86
C HIS A 124 1.89 -1.57 22.34
N HIS A 125 0.96 -2.25 23.02
CA HIS A 125 1.06 -2.37 24.46
C HIS A 125 2.53 -2.65 24.76
N ARG A 126 3.22 -1.64 25.29
CA ARG A 126 4.55 -1.85 25.86
C ARG A 126 4.29 -2.93 26.90
N ILE A 127 4.69 -4.16 26.60
CA ILE A 127 4.89 -5.13 27.67
C ILE A 127 5.86 -4.40 28.59
N PRO A 128 5.46 -4.03 29.83
CA PRO A 128 6.37 -3.37 30.73
C PRO A 128 7.57 -4.30 30.83
N SER A 129 8.73 -3.83 30.40
CA SER A 129 9.99 -4.50 30.69
C SER A 129 9.98 -4.72 32.19
N GLN A 130 9.88 -5.99 32.62
CA GLN A 130 9.89 -6.32 34.03
C GLN A 130 11.14 -5.69 34.65
N HIS A 131 10.92 -5.04 35.79
CA HIS A 131 11.89 -4.37 36.61
C HIS A 131 13.26 -5.07 36.56
N ALA A 132 14.29 -4.34 36.11
CA ALA A 132 15.64 -4.62 36.53
C ALA A 132 15.67 -4.44 38.05
N LEU A 133 15.63 -5.56 38.79
CA LEU A 133 15.97 -5.60 40.19
C LEU A 133 17.43 -5.16 40.30
N THR A 134 17.66 -3.92 40.73
CA THR A 134 18.97 -3.51 41.23
C THR A 134 19.18 -4.23 42.56
N PRO A 135 20.28 -4.98 42.75
CA PRO A 135 20.62 -5.46 44.07
C PRO A 135 21.06 -4.27 44.92
N SER A 136 20.37 -4.04 46.04
CA SER A 136 20.89 -3.17 47.09
C SER A 136 22.11 -3.86 47.70
N VAL A 137 23.30 -3.32 47.47
CA VAL A 137 24.47 -3.68 48.27
C VAL A 137 24.35 -2.90 49.57
N GLY A 138 23.90 -3.59 50.61
CA GLY A 138 23.94 -3.09 51.99
C GLY A 138 25.28 -3.39 52.63
N THR A 139 25.73 -2.39 53.41
CA THR A 139 26.87 -2.32 54.36
C THR A 139 28.27 -2.46 53.80
#